data_AF-A0A1L7XAF1-F1
#
_entry.id   AF-A0A1L7XAF1-F1
#
_cell.length_a   1.000
_cell.length_b   1.000
_cell.length_c   1.000
_cell.angle_alpha   90.00
_cell.angle_beta   90.00
_cell.angle_gamma   90.00
#
_symmetry.space_group_name_H-M   'P 1'
#
loop_
_entity.id
_entity.type
_entity.pdbx_description
1 polymer ?
#
loop_
_entity_poly.entity_id
_entity_poly.type
_entity_poly.pdbx_seq_one_letter_code
_entity_poly.pdbx_strand_id
1 'polypeptide(L)'
;MATDIQQTPFIKQLAANDRPTRDAALHSLRAFLSAKRSLPDLELLKLWKGLFYCLWMSDRPKPQAALAQELANLVSVLPSPSEKIAFLNAFWKTMQREWTNIDVLRMEKFLLVVRRYLAATFEVMRDEGWEEGVVGEVIKTLEGCPCEVEDVRVPNGLRFHVIDIYVDELERVTVLEEGSEAPVEVLLEPLRKLAKGSPNKVVRTKAKEALADERLPGNKKIETEEKGDEDGWGGIQD
;
A
#
# COMPACT_ATOMS: atom_id res chain seq x y z
N MET A 1 -9.42 -29.35 -8.93
CA MET A 1 -8.64 -29.87 -7.78
C MET A 1 -7.86 -28.70 -7.20
N ALA A 2 -8.17 -28.25 -5.99
CA ALA A 2 -7.37 -27.21 -5.35
C ALA A 2 -5.98 -27.81 -5.06
N THR A 3 -4.94 -27.26 -5.67
CA THR A 3 -3.56 -27.64 -5.37
C THR A 3 -3.28 -27.30 -3.91
N ASP A 4 -3.06 -28.31 -3.07
CA ASP A 4 -2.70 -28.11 -1.67
C ASP A 4 -1.31 -27.44 -1.61
N ILE A 5 -1.30 -26.17 -1.22
CA ILE A 5 -0.07 -25.38 -1.11
C ILE A 5 0.87 -26.01 -0.07
N GLN A 6 0.37 -26.79 0.90
CA GLN A 6 1.20 -27.41 1.93
C GLN A 6 2.11 -28.50 1.37
N GLN A 7 1.79 -29.04 0.19
CA GLN A 7 2.67 -29.95 -0.55
C GLN A 7 3.79 -29.23 -1.31
N THR A 8 3.81 -27.90 -1.29
CA THR A 8 4.90 -27.12 -1.89
C THR A 8 6.02 -26.88 -0.86
N PRO A 9 7.22 -27.46 -1.05
CA PRO A 9 8.29 -27.40 -0.05
C PRO A 9 8.81 -25.98 0.19
N PHE A 10 8.67 -25.07 -0.79
CA PHE A 10 9.21 -23.72 -0.71
C PHE A 10 8.54 -22.85 0.36
N ILE A 11 7.28 -23.11 0.76
CA ILE A 11 6.59 -22.24 1.73
C ILE A 11 7.25 -22.27 3.11
N LYS A 12 7.68 -23.45 3.55
CA LYS A 12 8.45 -23.58 4.80
C LYS A 12 9.84 -22.95 4.66
N GLN A 13 10.41 -22.99 3.46
CA GLN A 13 11.73 -22.43 3.15
C GLN A 13 11.74 -20.90 3.12
N LEU A 14 10.60 -20.22 2.91
CA LEU A 14 10.51 -18.76 3.03
C LEU A 14 10.90 -18.24 4.42
N ALA A 15 10.74 -19.06 5.47
CA ALA A 15 11.14 -18.73 6.83
C ALA A 15 12.46 -19.41 7.26
N ALA A 16 13.25 -19.92 6.32
CA ALA A 16 14.56 -20.52 6.61
C ALA A 16 15.53 -19.49 7.21
N ASN A 17 16.49 -19.96 8.03
CA ASN A 17 17.46 -19.09 8.69
C ASN A 17 18.50 -18.51 7.73
N ASP A 18 18.91 -19.27 6.71
CA ASP A 18 19.88 -18.84 5.73
C ASP A 18 19.21 -18.14 4.54
N ARG A 19 19.86 -17.07 4.06
CA ARG A 19 19.38 -16.28 2.93
C ARG A 19 19.29 -17.09 1.62
N PRO A 20 20.28 -17.91 1.23
CA PRO A 20 20.21 -18.64 -0.04
C PRO A 20 18.95 -19.51 -0.18
N THR A 21 18.54 -20.19 0.89
CA THR A 21 17.31 -21.00 0.90
C THR A 21 16.06 -20.14 0.71
N ARG A 22 15.99 -18.97 1.37
CA ARG A 22 14.86 -18.04 1.20
C ARG A 22 14.81 -17.45 -0.20
N ASP A 23 15.95 -17.03 -0.75
CA ASP A 23 16.05 -16.46 -2.10
C ASP A 23 15.60 -17.49 -3.16
N ALA A 24 16.01 -18.75 -3.03
CA ALA A 24 15.56 -19.84 -3.91
C ALA A 24 14.06 -20.15 -3.76
N ALA A 25 13.54 -20.09 -2.53
CA ALA A 25 12.12 -20.26 -2.26
C ALA A 25 11.27 -19.14 -2.88
N LEU A 26 11.73 -17.89 -2.81
CA LEU A 26 11.06 -16.74 -3.41
C LEU A 26 11.07 -16.81 -4.95
N HIS A 27 12.18 -17.25 -5.54
CA HIS A 27 12.25 -17.51 -6.98
C HIS A 27 11.24 -18.60 -7.42
N SER A 28 11.17 -19.69 -6.67
CA SER A 28 10.21 -20.78 -6.90
C SER A 28 8.77 -20.32 -6.75
N LEU A 29 8.50 -19.47 -5.75
CA LEU A 29 7.19 -18.87 -5.54
C LEU A 29 6.77 -17.99 -6.71
N ARG A 30 7.67 -17.16 -7.24
CA ARG A 30 7.37 -16.32 -8.40
C ARG A 30 6.92 -17.16 -9.60
N ALA A 31 7.63 -18.25 -9.90
CA ALA A 31 7.22 -19.19 -10.95
C ALA A 31 5.85 -19.84 -10.64
N PHE A 32 5.62 -20.23 -9.39
CA PHE A 32 4.37 -20.81 -8.94
C PHE A 32 3.17 -19.87 -9.10
N LEU A 33 3.31 -18.59 -8.72
CA LEU A 33 2.24 -17.58 -8.83
C LEU A 33 1.96 -17.17 -10.28
N SER A 34 2.95 -17.27 -11.16
CA SER A 34 2.77 -16.98 -12.60
C SER A 34 1.92 -18.03 -13.32
N ALA A 35 1.81 -19.23 -12.75
CA ALA A 35 0.92 -20.25 -13.28
C ALA A 35 -0.53 -19.89 -12.92
N LYS A 36 -1.45 -19.94 -13.90
CA LYS A 36 -2.88 -19.67 -13.71
C LYS A 36 -3.50 -20.68 -12.71
N ARG A 37 -3.50 -20.31 -11.43
CA ARG A 37 -3.87 -21.14 -10.30
C ARG A 37 -4.58 -20.29 -9.25
N SER A 38 -5.89 -20.46 -9.17
CA SER A 38 -6.67 -19.89 -8.07
C SER A 38 -6.30 -20.61 -6.77
N LEU A 39 -5.82 -19.84 -5.80
CA LEU A 39 -5.51 -20.31 -4.45
C LEU A 39 -6.64 -19.92 -3.50
N PRO A 40 -7.09 -20.82 -2.61
CA PRO A 40 -8.02 -20.46 -1.55
C PRO A 40 -7.44 -19.40 -0.61
N ASP A 41 -8.28 -18.53 -0.06
CA ASP A 41 -7.90 -17.48 0.88
C ASP A 41 -7.00 -17.96 2.02
N LEU A 42 -7.30 -19.13 2.59
CA LEU A 42 -6.50 -19.70 3.68
C LEU A 42 -5.06 -20.01 3.25
N GLU A 43 -4.87 -20.48 2.01
CA GLU A 43 -3.54 -20.78 1.48
C GLU A 43 -2.77 -19.50 1.16
N LEU A 44 -3.46 -18.46 0.69
CA LEU A 44 -2.89 -17.11 0.51
C LEU A 44 -2.44 -16.51 1.84
N LEU A 45 -3.21 -16.68 2.92
CA LEU A 45 -2.84 -16.21 4.26
C LEU A 45 -1.64 -16.98 4.84
N LYS A 46 -1.55 -18.29 4.61
CA LYS A 46 -0.37 -19.09 5.01
C LYS A 46 0.86 -18.64 4.22
N LEU A 47 0.71 -18.41 2.93
CA LEU A 47 1.79 -17.92 2.07
C LEU A 47 2.29 -16.55 2.55
N TRP A 48 1.39 -15.60 2.77
CA TRP A 48 1.75 -14.27 3.27
C TRP A 48 2.39 -14.29 4.65
N LYS A 49 1.98 -15.22 5.53
CA LYS A 49 2.70 -15.47 6.78
C LYS A 49 4.15 -15.90 6.54
N GLY A 50 4.40 -16.77 5.54
CA GLY A 50 5.75 -17.14 5.13
C GLY A 50 6.57 -15.96 4.62
N LEU A 51 5.98 -15.12 3.76
CA LEU A 51 6.61 -13.91 3.21
C LEU A 51 6.92 -12.87 4.29
N PHE A 52 6.01 -12.70 5.26
CA PHE A 52 6.23 -11.85 6.43
C PHE A 52 7.49 -12.27 7.19
N TYR A 53 7.66 -13.58 7.46
CA TYR A 53 8.87 -14.07 8.13
C TYR A 53 10.11 -14.04 7.23
N CYS A 54 9.96 -14.16 5.91
CA CYS A 54 11.07 -13.94 4.98
C CYS A 54 11.66 -12.53 5.15
N LEU A 55 10.80 -11.51 5.23
CA LEU A 55 11.22 -10.13 5.51
C LEU A 55 11.72 -9.96 6.96
N TRP A 56 11.08 -10.63 7.93
CA TRP A 56 11.50 -10.62 9.33
C TRP A 56 12.96 -11.04 9.51
N MET A 57 13.42 -12.05 8.77
CA MET A 57 14.79 -12.59 8.82
C MET A 57 15.81 -11.79 7.98
N SER A 58 15.41 -10.69 7.35
CA SER A 58 16.31 -9.80 6.61
C SER A 58 16.84 -8.68 7.51
N ASP A 59 18.14 -8.68 7.80
CA ASP A 59 18.75 -7.76 8.78
C ASP A 59 19.60 -6.64 8.15
N ARG A 60 19.86 -6.70 6.85
CA ARG A 60 20.71 -5.72 6.16
C ARG A 60 19.85 -4.73 5.37
N PRO A 61 20.08 -3.40 5.47
CA PRO A 61 19.21 -2.40 4.84
C PRO A 61 19.00 -2.57 3.34
N LYS A 62 20.08 -2.78 2.57
CA LYS A 62 19.99 -2.98 1.11
C LYS A 62 19.15 -4.22 0.74
N PRO A 63 19.42 -5.42 1.30
CA PRO A 63 18.54 -6.58 1.15
C PRO A 63 17.09 -6.38 1.61
N GLN A 64 16.84 -5.62 2.69
CA GLN A 64 15.47 -5.32 3.13
C GLN A 64 14.72 -4.52 2.08
N ALA A 65 15.33 -3.47 1.53
CA ALA A 65 14.73 -2.64 0.49
C ALA A 65 14.47 -3.42 -0.80
N ALA A 66 15.44 -4.23 -1.24
CA ALA A 66 15.28 -5.10 -2.40
C ALA A 66 14.15 -6.12 -2.18
N LEU A 67 14.14 -6.80 -1.04
CA LEU A 67 13.10 -7.77 -0.71
C LEU A 67 11.72 -7.12 -0.62
N ALA A 68 11.58 -5.94 -0.01
CA ALA A 68 10.31 -5.22 0.04
C ALA A 68 9.76 -4.93 -1.36
N GLN A 69 10.62 -4.54 -2.30
CA GLN A 69 10.23 -4.35 -3.71
C GLN A 69 9.89 -5.68 -4.39
N GLU A 70 10.67 -6.73 -4.19
CA GLU A 70 10.40 -8.06 -4.75
C GLU A 70 9.06 -8.63 -4.29
N LEU A 71 8.72 -8.46 -3.01
CA LEU A 71 7.43 -8.87 -2.45
C LEU A 71 6.26 -8.12 -3.09
N ALA A 72 6.36 -6.81 -3.27
CA ALA A 72 5.34 -6.02 -3.98
C ALA A 72 5.22 -6.44 -5.46
N ASN A 73 6.35 -6.71 -6.11
CA ASN A 73 6.41 -7.20 -7.50
C ASN A 73 5.83 -8.61 -7.71
N LEU A 74 5.46 -9.34 -6.64
CA LEU A 74 4.73 -10.61 -6.78
C LEU A 74 3.28 -10.38 -7.24
N VAL A 75 2.68 -9.21 -6.92
CA VAL A 75 1.31 -8.89 -7.32
C VAL A 75 1.18 -8.90 -8.84
N SER A 76 2.10 -8.25 -9.56
CA SER A 76 2.06 -8.14 -11.02
C SER A 76 2.34 -9.45 -11.77
N VAL A 77 2.81 -10.48 -11.07
CA VAL A 77 3.07 -11.81 -11.65
C VAL A 77 1.79 -12.64 -11.75
N LEU A 78 0.78 -12.33 -10.94
CA LEU A 78 -0.49 -13.05 -10.94
C LEU A 78 -1.26 -12.76 -12.24
N PRO A 79 -1.82 -13.77 -12.90
CA PRO A 79 -2.29 -13.63 -14.28
C PRO A 79 -3.67 -13.00 -14.43
N SER A 80 -4.47 -12.89 -13.36
CA SER A 80 -5.80 -12.28 -13.42
C SER A 80 -6.05 -11.26 -12.32
N PRO A 81 -6.93 -10.26 -12.55
CA PRO A 81 -7.28 -9.25 -11.55
C PRO A 81 -7.80 -9.85 -10.25
N SER A 82 -8.64 -10.88 -10.33
CA SER A 82 -9.20 -11.53 -9.15
C SER A 82 -8.13 -12.21 -8.29
N GLU A 83 -7.14 -12.87 -8.90
CA GLU A 83 -5.99 -13.44 -8.18
C GLU A 83 -5.10 -12.35 -7.57
N LYS A 84 -4.86 -11.24 -8.29
CA LYS A 84 -4.15 -10.06 -7.76
C LYS A 84 -4.87 -9.52 -6.52
N ILE A 85 -6.18 -9.27 -6.61
CA ILE A 85 -7.00 -8.74 -5.51
C ILE A 85 -7.02 -9.69 -4.31
N ALA A 86 -7.16 -11.00 -4.52
CA ALA A 86 -7.12 -11.98 -3.44
C ALA A 86 -5.75 -11.99 -2.72
N PHE A 87 -4.66 -11.86 -3.49
CA PHE A 87 -3.30 -11.78 -2.95
C PHE A 87 -3.07 -10.47 -2.18
N LEU A 88 -3.60 -9.34 -2.66
CA LEU A 88 -3.61 -8.06 -1.94
C LEU A 88 -4.36 -8.16 -0.61
N ASN A 89 -5.55 -8.75 -0.61
CA ASN A 89 -6.34 -8.97 0.60
C ASN A 89 -5.58 -9.78 1.66
N ALA A 90 -4.88 -10.84 1.24
CA ALA A 90 -4.10 -11.68 2.14
C ALA A 90 -2.91 -10.93 2.76
N PHE A 91 -2.26 -10.03 2.03
CA PHE A 91 -1.24 -9.12 2.57
C PHE A 91 -1.81 -8.24 3.68
N TRP A 92 -2.88 -7.51 3.39
CA TRP A 92 -3.46 -6.55 4.35
C TRP A 92 -3.94 -7.24 5.63
N LYS A 93 -4.63 -8.38 5.50
CA LYS A 93 -5.02 -9.22 6.65
C LYS A 93 -3.83 -9.73 7.46
N THR A 94 -2.72 -10.06 6.79
CA THR A 94 -1.48 -10.48 7.47
C THR A 94 -0.84 -9.32 8.22
N MET A 95 -0.73 -8.14 7.60
CA MET A 95 -0.20 -6.94 8.24
C MET A 95 -1.07 -6.52 9.43
N GLN A 96 -2.39 -6.53 9.29
CA GLN A 96 -3.33 -6.27 10.38
C GLN A 96 -3.06 -7.15 11.59
N ARG A 97 -2.90 -8.47 11.40
CA ARG A 97 -2.69 -9.43 12.48
C ARG A 97 -1.33 -9.25 13.16
N GLU A 98 -0.29 -8.99 12.39
CA GLU A 98 1.09 -9.00 12.88
C GLU A 98 1.61 -7.63 13.31
N TRP A 99 0.95 -6.53 12.95
CA TRP A 99 1.48 -5.17 13.12
C TRP A 99 1.96 -4.87 14.54
N THR A 100 1.18 -5.26 15.55
CA THR A 100 1.50 -5.01 16.97
C THR A 100 2.59 -5.94 17.51
N ASN A 101 2.92 -7.02 16.79
CA ASN A 101 3.99 -7.96 17.15
C ASN A 101 5.35 -7.52 16.61
N ILE A 102 5.39 -6.52 15.73
CA ILE A 102 6.63 -5.99 15.15
C ILE A 102 7.28 -5.08 16.20
N ASP A 103 8.48 -5.45 16.65
CA ASP A 103 9.26 -4.60 17.53
C ASP A 103 9.86 -3.41 16.78
N VAL A 104 10.22 -2.37 17.55
CA VAL A 104 10.69 -1.08 17.02
C VAL A 104 11.91 -1.25 16.10
N LEU A 105 12.82 -2.19 16.38
CA LEU A 105 14.04 -2.39 15.57
C LEU A 105 13.74 -3.01 14.19
N ARG A 106 12.56 -3.61 14.02
CA ARG A 106 12.12 -4.21 12.76
C ARG A 106 11.10 -3.35 12.02
N MET A 107 10.54 -2.33 12.65
CA MET A 107 9.43 -1.56 12.10
C MET A 107 9.75 -0.92 10.74
N GLU A 108 10.94 -0.35 10.56
CA GLU A 108 11.30 0.41 9.34
C GLU A 108 11.10 -0.39 8.05
N LYS A 109 11.56 -1.64 8.00
CA LYS A 109 11.38 -2.50 6.81
C LYS A 109 9.93 -2.89 6.57
N PHE A 110 9.11 -2.98 7.62
CA PHE A 110 7.68 -3.26 7.49
C PHE A 110 6.88 -2.01 7.06
N LEU A 111 7.29 -0.82 7.49
CA LEU A 111 6.78 0.44 6.92
C LEU A 111 7.11 0.51 5.42
N LEU A 112 8.34 0.16 5.04
CA LEU A 112 8.77 0.17 3.64
C LEU A 112 7.97 -0.83 2.78
N VAL A 113 7.76 -2.07 3.24
CA VAL A 113 6.98 -3.03 2.46
C VAL A 113 5.53 -2.57 2.31
N VAL A 114 4.90 -2.01 3.35
CA VAL A 114 3.54 -1.44 3.22
C VAL A 114 3.51 -0.33 2.17
N ARG A 115 4.50 0.56 2.13
CA ARG A 115 4.59 1.60 1.10
C ARG A 115 4.66 1.01 -0.31
N ARG A 116 5.55 0.04 -0.54
CA ARG A 116 5.65 -0.64 -1.85
C ARG A 116 4.39 -1.40 -2.23
N TYR A 117 3.72 -1.99 -1.24
CA TYR A 117 2.51 -2.76 -1.47
C TYR A 117 1.29 -1.88 -1.75
N LEU A 118 1.23 -0.69 -1.14
CA LEU A 118 0.21 0.30 -1.47
C LEU A 118 0.38 0.82 -2.91
N ALA A 119 1.61 1.14 -3.33
CA ALA A 119 1.88 1.45 -4.74
C ALA A 119 1.43 0.33 -5.67
N ALA A 120 1.84 -0.91 -5.41
CA ALA A 120 1.42 -2.07 -6.21
C ALA A 120 -0.10 -2.24 -6.25
N THR A 121 -0.81 -1.89 -5.17
CA THR A 121 -2.28 -1.88 -5.12
C THR A 121 -2.88 -0.89 -6.12
N PHE A 122 -2.33 0.32 -6.21
CA PHE A 122 -2.76 1.32 -7.19
C PHE A 122 -2.34 0.96 -8.62
N GLU A 123 -1.14 0.39 -8.81
CA GLU A 123 -0.67 -0.12 -10.10
C GLU A 123 -1.59 -1.19 -10.66
N VAL A 124 -2.18 -2.07 -9.83
CA VAL A 124 -3.19 -3.03 -10.30
C VAL A 124 -4.37 -2.34 -10.97
N MET A 125 -4.92 -1.28 -10.38
CA MET A 125 -6.05 -0.56 -10.99
C MET A 125 -5.64 0.16 -12.27
N ARG A 126 -4.45 0.78 -12.28
CA ARG A 126 -3.89 1.44 -13.47
C ARG A 126 -3.67 0.46 -14.62
N ASP A 127 -3.05 -0.67 -14.35
CA ASP A 127 -2.67 -1.66 -15.36
C ASP A 127 -3.90 -2.34 -15.98
N GLU A 128 -5.03 -2.38 -15.27
CA GLU A 128 -6.33 -2.82 -15.77
C GLU A 128 -7.15 -1.66 -16.38
N GLY A 129 -6.54 -0.49 -16.61
CA GLY A 129 -7.17 0.64 -17.29
C GLY A 129 -8.28 1.31 -16.48
N TRP A 130 -8.16 1.32 -15.15
CA TRP A 130 -9.15 1.89 -14.24
C TRP A 130 -10.57 1.31 -14.38
N GLU A 131 -10.67 0.05 -14.81
CA GLU A 131 -11.95 -0.65 -14.95
C GLU A 131 -12.75 -0.61 -13.64
N GLU A 132 -14.01 -0.19 -13.72
CA GLU A 132 -14.85 0.13 -12.56
C GLU A 132 -14.98 -1.06 -11.59
N GLY A 133 -15.14 -2.27 -12.10
CA GLY A 133 -15.19 -3.50 -11.31
C GLY A 133 -13.90 -3.75 -10.53
N VAL A 134 -12.74 -3.67 -11.20
CA VAL A 134 -11.42 -3.83 -10.55
C VAL A 134 -11.19 -2.73 -9.52
N VAL A 135 -11.46 -1.47 -9.86
CA VAL A 135 -11.31 -0.34 -8.93
C VAL A 135 -12.19 -0.55 -7.69
N GLY A 136 -13.46 -0.90 -7.88
CA GLY A 136 -14.39 -1.15 -6.78
C GLY A 136 -13.92 -2.26 -5.84
N GLU A 137 -13.44 -3.39 -6.37
CA GLU A 137 -12.95 -4.52 -5.55
C GLU A 137 -11.62 -4.20 -4.83
N VAL A 138 -10.73 -3.44 -5.46
CA VAL A 138 -9.50 -2.96 -4.80
C VAL A 138 -9.82 -1.95 -3.69
N ILE A 139 -10.74 -1.02 -3.92
CA ILE A 139 -11.18 -0.07 -2.90
C ILE A 139 -11.81 -0.80 -1.72
N LYS A 140 -12.66 -1.80 -1.96
CA LYS A 140 -13.19 -2.68 -0.89
C LYS A 140 -12.08 -3.37 -0.10
N THR A 141 -10.97 -3.73 -0.75
CA THR A 141 -9.81 -4.33 -0.07
C THR A 141 -9.14 -3.35 0.89
N LEU A 142 -8.97 -2.09 0.49
CA LEU A 142 -8.42 -1.04 1.36
C LEU A 142 -9.39 -0.69 2.50
N GLU A 143 -10.67 -0.55 2.19
CA GLU A 143 -11.71 -0.25 3.17
C GLU A 143 -11.91 -1.38 4.17
N GLY A 144 -11.82 -2.64 3.76
CA GLY A 144 -11.99 -3.79 4.65
C GLY A 144 -10.81 -4.08 5.57
N CYS A 145 -9.71 -3.33 5.47
CA CYS A 145 -8.54 -3.53 6.33
C CYS A 145 -7.78 -2.24 6.67
N PRO A 146 -6.80 -1.75 5.88
CA PRO A 146 -5.96 -0.62 6.30
C PRO A 146 -6.76 0.68 6.52
N CYS A 147 -7.91 0.82 5.86
CA CYS A 147 -8.82 1.96 5.99
C CYS A 147 -10.17 1.59 6.62
N GLU A 148 -10.25 0.44 7.29
CA GLU A 148 -11.47 0.06 8.00
C GLU A 148 -11.77 1.05 9.13
N VAL A 149 -13.02 1.47 9.24
CA VAL A 149 -13.45 2.59 10.06
C VAL A 149 -13.63 2.17 11.51
N GLU A 150 -14.31 1.07 11.76
CA GLU A 150 -14.80 0.72 13.09
C GLU A 150 -14.04 -0.43 13.73
N ASP A 151 -13.48 -1.34 12.93
CA ASP A 151 -12.85 -2.55 13.45
C ASP A 151 -11.60 -2.21 14.28
N VAL A 152 -11.70 -2.45 15.58
CA VAL A 152 -10.60 -2.25 16.54
C VAL A 152 -9.44 -3.23 16.34
N ARG A 153 -9.66 -4.33 15.61
CA ARG A 153 -8.62 -5.29 15.23
C ARG A 153 -7.65 -4.71 14.22
N VAL A 154 -7.97 -3.59 13.56
CA VAL A 154 -7.04 -2.86 12.71
C VAL A 154 -6.21 -1.92 13.58
N PRO A 155 -4.90 -2.17 13.75
CA PRO A 155 -4.07 -1.36 14.61
C PRO A 155 -3.93 0.06 14.06
N ASN A 156 -4.10 1.08 14.92
CA ASN A 156 -4.01 2.48 14.49
C ASN A 156 -2.64 2.82 13.89
N GLY A 157 -1.56 2.15 14.31
CA GLY A 157 -0.24 2.34 13.70
C GLY A 157 -0.22 2.01 12.19
N LEU A 158 -0.96 0.98 11.76
CA LEU A 158 -1.12 0.64 10.34
C LEU A 158 -1.94 1.72 9.63
N ARG A 159 -3.06 2.14 10.22
CA ARG A 159 -3.89 3.24 9.67
C ARG A 159 -3.08 4.52 9.48
N PHE A 160 -2.33 4.94 10.51
CA PHE A 160 -1.50 6.14 10.46
C PHE A 160 -0.48 6.06 9.33
N HIS A 161 0.24 4.94 9.22
CA HIS A 161 1.23 4.78 8.16
C HIS A 161 0.59 4.80 6.77
N VAL A 162 -0.54 4.11 6.57
CA VAL A 162 -1.24 4.11 5.28
C VAL A 162 -1.74 5.50 4.91
N ILE A 163 -2.31 6.25 5.86
CA ILE A 163 -2.74 7.64 5.62
C ILE A 163 -1.55 8.51 5.24
N ASP A 164 -0.44 8.42 5.98
CA ASP A 164 0.75 9.26 5.80
C ASP A 164 1.41 9.06 4.42
N ILE A 165 1.23 7.91 3.78
CA ILE A 165 1.84 7.59 2.48
C ILE A 165 0.83 7.54 1.33
N TYR A 166 -0.48 7.69 1.59
CA TYR A 166 -1.51 7.42 0.58
C TYR A 166 -1.38 8.31 -0.65
N VAL A 167 -1.26 9.62 -0.44
CA VAL A 167 -1.15 10.61 -1.53
C VAL A 167 0.18 10.47 -2.27
N ASP A 168 1.28 10.21 -1.56
CA ASP A 168 2.59 9.94 -2.17
C ASP A 168 2.52 8.78 -3.16
N GLU A 169 1.86 7.68 -2.78
CA GLU A 169 1.80 6.51 -3.65
C GLU A 169 0.78 6.67 -4.79
N LEU A 170 -0.27 7.50 -4.64
CA LEU A 170 -1.12 7.92 -5.77
C LEU A 170 -0.32 8.76 -6.79
N GLU A 171 0.44 9.75 -6.32
CA GLU A 171 1.30 10.57 -7.18
C GLU A 171 2.32 9.70 -7.92
N ARG A 172 2.95 8.76 -7.22
CA ARG A 172 3.93 7.83 -7.78
C ARG A 172 3.39 7.02 -8.96
N VAL A 173 2.11 6.65 -8.94
CA VAL A 173 1.49 5.87 -10.02
C VAL A 173 0.79 6.76 -11.05
N THR A 174 1.19 8.04 -11.12
CA THR A 174 0.74 9.05 -12.08
C THR A 174 -0.76 9.36 -12.03
N VAL A 175 -1.43 9.04 -10.91
CA VAL A 175 -2.87 9.29 -10.74
C VAL A 175 -3.18 10.78 -10.71
N LEU A 176 -2.25 11.59 -10.18
CA LEU A 176 -2.41 13.03 -9.98
C LEU A 176 -1.84 13.88 -11.13
N GLU A 177 -1.31 13.25 -12.18
CA GLU A 177 -0.81 13.97 -13.36
C GLU A 177 -1.96 14.54 -14.19
N GLU A 178 -1.71 15.67 -14.85
CA GLU A 178 -2.70 16.29 -15.73
C GLU A 178 -3.02 15.38 -16.92
N GLY A 179 -4.31 15.15 -17.18
CA GLY A 179 -4.77 14.22 -18.21
C GLY A 179 -4.86 12.75 -17.78
N SER A 180 -4.59 12.43 -16.51
CA SER A 180 -4.86 11.11 -15.94
C SER A 180 -6.35 10.74 -16.02
N GLU A 181 -6.64 9.52 -16.49
CA GLU A 181 -8.00 8.95 -16.52
C GLU A 181 -8.41 8.35 -15.16
N ALA A 182 -7.54 8.40 -14.16
CA ALA A 182 -7.79 7.77 -12.87
C ALA A 182 -9.02 8.38 -12.16
N PRO A 183 -9.90 7.57 -11.56
CA PRO A 183 -11.07 8.05 -10.83
C PRO A 183 -10.67 8.55 -9.44
N VAL A 184 -9.95 9.68 -9.37
CA VAL A 184 -9.34 10.21 -8.13
C VAL A 184 -10.33 10.29 -6.97
N GLU A 185 -11.56 10.74 -7.22
CA GLU A 185 -12.60 10.83 -6.20
C GLU A 185 -12.93 9.47 -5.55
N VAL A 186 -13.04 8.43 -6.37
CA VAL A 186 -13.26 7.04 -5.91
C VAL A 186 -12.03 6.53 -5.15
N LEU A 187 -10.83 6.85 -5.64
CA LEU A 187 -9.58 6.45 -4.99
C LEU A 187 -9.38 7.10 -3.61
N LEU A 188 -10.00 8.25 -3.34
CA LEU A 188 -9.94 8.94 -2.06
C LEU A 188 -11.03 8.50 -1.06
N GLU A 189 -12.03 7.72 -1.48
CA GLU A 189 -13.12 7.25 -0.61
C GLU A 189 -12.65 6.56 0.68
N PRO A 190 -11.62 5.69 0.68
CA PRO A 190 -11.11 5.09 1.91
C PRO A 190 -10.69 6.14 2.96
N LEU A 191 -10.02 7.21 2.53
CA LEU A 191 -9.62 8.30 3.41
C LEU A 191 -10.83 9.14 3.85
N ARG A 192 -11.79 9.40 2.96
CA ARG A 192 -13.03 10.15 3.29
C ARG A 192 -13.84 9.42 4.36
N LYS A 193 -13.96 8.10 4.26
CA LYS A 193 -14.63 7.26 5.25
C LYS A 193 -13.93 7.31 6.61
N LEU A 194 -12.60 7.18 6.64
CA LEU A 194 -11.82 7.35 7.88
C LEU A 194 -12.00 8.75 8.50
N ALA A 195 -11.90 9.80 7.69
CA ALA A 195 -12.01 11.19 8.13
C ALA A 195 -13.38 11.51 8.77
N LYS A 196 -14.45 10.89 8.25
CA LYS A 196 -15.82 11.08 8.72
C LYS A 196 -16.17 10.19 9.91
N GLY A 197 -15.84 8.90 9.84
CA GLY A 197 -16.43 7.87 10.70
C GLY A 197 -15.52 7.28 11.76
N SER A 198 -14.19 7.43 11.66
CA SER A 198 -13.28 6.70 12.57
C SER A 198 -13.55 7.09 14.03
N PRO A 199 -13.65 6.15 14.98
CA PRO A 199 -13.85 6.47 16.39
C PRO A 199 -12.62 7.16 16.99
N ASN A 200 -11.44 6.97 16.40
CA ASN A 200 -10.19 7.60 16.84
C ASN A 200 -10.04 9.01 16.25
N LYS A 201 -10.01 10.03 17.12
CA LYS A 201 -9.85 11.44 16.72
C LYS A 201 -8.59 11.69 15.90
N VAL A 202 -7.46 11.07 16.26
CA VAL A 202 -6.18 11.26 15.56
C VAL A 202 -6.25 10.68 14.15
N VAL A 203 -6.88 9.51 13.98
CA VAL A 203 -7.11 8.92 12.64
C VAL A 203 -7.96 9.87 11.79
N ARG A 204 -9.04 10.42 12.34
CA ARG A 204 -9.86 11.40 11.62
C ARG A 204 -9.06 12.64 11.21
N THR A 205 -8.26 13.19 12.12
CA THR A 205 -7.44 14.38 11.84
C THR A 205 -6.44 14.11 10.73
N LYS A 206 -5.65 13.04 10.83
CA LYS A 206 -4.66 12.67 9.80
C LYS A 206 -5.31 12.41 8.44
N ALA A 207 -6.45 11.73 8.40
CA ALA A 207 -7.15 11.50 7.15
C ALA A 207 -7.64 12.82 6.51
N LYS A 208 -8.07 13.80 7.31
CA LYS A 208 -8.43 15.14 6.81
C LYS A 208 -7.21 15.91 6.30
N GLU A 209 -6.08 15.80 6.99
CA GLU A 209 -4.81 16.41 6.55
C GLU A 209 -4.37 15.83 5.20
N ALA A 210 -4.40 14.50 5.04
CA ALA A 210 -4.10 13.85 3.77
C ALA A 210 -5.07 14.27 2.65
N LEU A 211 -6.37 14.42 2.95
CA LEU A 211 -7.36 14.92 1.99
C LEU A 211 -7.21 16.41 1.65
N ALA A 212 -6.44 17.16 2.43
CA ALA A 212 -6.13 18.57 2.21
C ALA A 212 -4.77 18.78 1.53
N ASP A 213 -4.08 17.71 1.13
CA ASP A 213 -2.81 17.77 0.43
C ASP A 213 -2.95 18.57 -0.88
N GLU A 214 -2.04 19.52 -1.11
CA GLU A 214 -2.09 20.48 -2.22
C GLU A 214 -1.92 19.83 -3.60
N ARG A 215 -1.35 18.62 -3.64
CA ARG A 215 -1.19 17.83 -4.87
C ARG A 215 -2.53 17.29 -5.37
N LEU A 216 -3.54 17.16 -4.51
CA LEU A 216 -4.84 16.63 -4.89
C LEU A 216 -5.62 17.65 -5.74
N PRO A 217 -6.37 17.20 -6.78
CA PRO A 217 -7.24 18.06 -7.57
C PRO A 217 -8.20 18.87 -6.69
N GLY A 218 -8.31 20.17 -6.95
CA GLY A 218 -9.17 21.09 -6.19
C GLY A 218 -8.53 21.70 -4.93
N ASN A 219 -7.37 21.20 -4.48
CA ASN A 219 -6.66 21.75 -3.32
C ASN A 219 -5.53 22.73 -3.68
N LYS A 220 -5.15 22.83 -4.97
CA LYS A 220 -4.12 23.78 -5.42
C LYS A 220 -4.52 25.20 -5.00
N LYS A 221 -3.67 25.84 -4.20
CA LYS A 221 -3.81 27.26 -3.93
C LYS A 221 -3.60 28.02 -5.24
N ILE A 222 -4.52 28.90 -5.58
CA ILE A 222 -4.24 29.93 -6.57
C ILE A 222 -3.12 30.76 -5.96
N GLU A 223 -1.92 30.74 -6.55
CA GLU A 223 -0.93 31.78 -6.29
C GLU A 223 -1.58 33.09 -6.74
N THR A 224 -2.15 33.84 -5.80
CA THR A 224 -2.39 35.27 -6.03
C THR A 224 -1.01 35.86 -6.23
N GLU A 225 -0.67 36.16 -7.49
CA GLU A 225 0.41 37.10 -7.81
C GLU A 225 0.22 38.31 -6.90
N GLU A 226 1.09 38.47 -5.90
CA GLU A 226 1.25 39.74 -5.23
C GLU A 226 1.67 40.72 -6.33
N LYS A 227 0.70 41.50 -6.83
CA LYS A 227 1.00 42.72 -7.55
C LYS A 227 1.93 43.52 -6.63
N GLY A 228 3.20 43.59 -7.01
CA GLY A 228 4.14 44.49 -6.37
C GLY A 228 3.56 45.89 -6.43
N ASP A 229 3.15 46.42 -5.28
CA ASP A 229 2.87 47.83 -5.14
C ASP A 229 4.20 48.57 -5.32
N GLU A 230 4.41 49.07 -6.54
CA GLU A 230 5.36 50.12 -6.88
C GLU A 230 4.89 51.43 -6.23
N ASP A 231 4.96 51.54 -4.91
CA ASP A 231 4.80 52.82 -4.23
C ASP A 231 6.18 53.39 -3.89
N GLY A 232 6.78 53.97 -4.93
CA GLY A 232 7.85 54.94 -4.77
C GLY A 232 7.32 56.17 -4.03
N TRP A 233 7.80 56.39 -2.80
CA TRP A 233 7.65 57.68 -2.14
C TRP A 233 9.01 58.34 -1.95
N GLY A 234 9.18 59.44 -2.69
CA GLY A 234 10.35 60.30 -2.73
C GLY A 234 10.58 61.04 -1.40
N GLY A 235 11.87 61.24 -1.11
CA GLY A 235 12.37 61.76 0.15
C GLY A 235 11.85 63.13 0.58
N ILE A 236 12.11 63.43 1.84
CA ILE A 236 11.96 64.77 2.40
C ILE A 236 13.36 65.39 2.49
N GLN A 237 13.52 66.52 1.82
CA GLN A 237 14.58 67.49 2.07
C GLN A 237 14.12 68.49 3.14
N ASP A 238 15.10 68.90 3.94
CA ASP A 238 15.14 69.88 5.05
C ASP A 238 14.57 69.45 6.42
#